data_AF-A0A2E6GI06-F1
#
_entry.id   AF-A0A2E6GI06-F1
#
_cell.length_a   1.000
_cell.length_b   1.000
_cell.length_c   1.000
_cell.angle_alpha   90.00
_cell.angle_beta   90.00
_cell.angle_gamma   90.00
#
_symmetry.space_group_name_H-M   'P 1'
#
loop_
_entity.id
_entity.type
_entity.pdbx_description
1 polymer ?
#
loop_
_entity_poly.entity_id
_entity_poly.type
_entity_poly.pdbx_seq_one_letter_code
_entity_poly.pdbx_strand_id
1 'polypeptide(L)'
;MSFNSLLTNFAELEVGQHLYWQIGSIRIHGQVFLTSWILLGALLVFISIGTKKMENDPKGLQNLLEFLWDYIRDLARTQIGEKVYRDWMPFIGTLFLFVFVSNWGGALIPWRL
;
A
#
# COMPACT_ATOMS: atom_id res chain seq x y z
N MET A 1 27.60 10.11 -34.82
CA MET A 1 27.15 8.78 -34.35
C MET A 1 27.26 8.59 -32.83
N SER A 2 27.51 9.63 -32.01
CA SER A 2 27.92 9.46 -30.60
C SER A 2 26.93 9.99 -29.54
N PHE A 3 25.95 10.82 -29.90
CA PHE A 3 24.99 11.38 -28.93
C PHE A 3 23.80 10.45 -28.67
N ASN A 4 23.27 9.82 -29.72
CA ASN A 4 22.15 8.89 -29.60
C ASN A 4 22.53 7.65 -28.79
N SER A 5 23.78 7.17 -28.88
CA SER A 5 24.28 6.03 -28.11
C SER A 5 24.41 6.33 -26.62
N LEU A 6 24.76 7.57 -26.25
CA LEU A 6 24.81 8.00 -24.85
C LEU A 6 23.40 8.07 -24.27
N LEU A 7 22.45 8.70 -24.99
CA LEU A 7 21.06 8.78 -24.56
C LEU A 7 20.39 7.39 -24.44
N THR A 8 20.67 6.45 -25.36
CA THR A 8 20.18 5.07 -25.22
C THR A 8 20.82 4.35 -24.03
N ASN A 9 22.11 4.54 -23.76
CA ASN A 9 22.76 3.91 -22.60
C ASN A 9 22.20 4.45 -21.25
N PHE A 10 21.87 5.74 -21.18
CA PHE A 10 21.21 6.31 -20.00
C PHE A 10 19.76 5.82 -19.85
N ALA A 11 19.03 5.67 -20.96
CA ALA A 11 17.67 5.14 -20.97
C ALA A 11 17.61 3.63 -20.64
N GLU A 12 18.61 2.83 -21.04
CA GLU A 12 18.74 1.40 -20.70
C GLU A 12 19.11 1.17 -19.24
N LEU A 13 19.87 2.10 -18.63
CA LEU A 13 20.20 2.07 -17.19
C LEU A 13 19.01 2.47 -16.29
N GLU A 14 17.98 3.11 -16.84
CA GLU A 14 16.83 3.64 -16.08
C GLU A 14 15.64 2.67 -16.02
N VAL A 15 15.57 1.67 -16.91
CA VAL A 15 14.46 0.71 -16.99
C VAL A 15 14.95 -0.72 -16.75
N GLY A 16 14.79 -1.22 -15.53
CA GLY A 16 15.11 -2.61 -15.17
C GLY A 16 16.10 -2.79 -14.02
N GLN A 17 16.54 -1.70 -13.37
CA GLN A 17 17.24 -1.82 -12.09
C GLN A 17 16.24 -2.22 -11.01
N HIS A 18 16.44 -3.42 -10.48
CA HIS A 18 15.69 -3.91 -9.34
C HIS A 18 16.69 -4.17 -8.23
N LEU A 19 16.41 -3.62 -7.04
CA LEU A 19 17.23 -3.88 -5.87
C LEU A 19 17.07 -5.36 -5.48
N TYR A 20 18.06 -6.17 -5.82
CA TYR A 20 18.17 -7.55 -5.39
C TYR A 20 19.07 -7.67 -4.17
N TRP A 21 18.63 -8.43 -3.18
CA TRP A 21 19.48 -8.90 -2.10
C TRP A 21 19.85 -10.34 -2.37
N GLN A 22 21.16 -10.65 -2.34
CA GLN A 22 21.64 -12.02 -2.47
C GLN A 22 21.93 -12.58 -1.08
N ILE A 23 21.16 -13.58 -0.68
CA ILE A 23 21.36 -14.30 0.58
C ILE A 23 21.73 -15.74 0.20
N GLY A 24 23.03 -16.04 0.27
CA GLY A 24 23.57 -17.31 -0.22
C GLY A 24 23.34 -17.46 -1.72
N SER A 25 22.56 -18.48 -2.10
CA SER A 25 22.21 -18.79 -3.50
C SER A 25 20.88 -18.18 -3.96
N ILE A 26 20.14 -17.49 -3.08
CA ILE A 26 18.81 -16.95 -3.38
C ILE A 26 18.91 -15.44 -3.67
N ARG A 27 18.26 -15.00 -4.75
CA ARG A 27 18.07 -13.57 -5.08
C ARG A 27 16.67 -13.15 -4.67
N ILE A 28 16.58 -12.17 -3.78
CA ILE A 28 15.33 -11.65 -3.23
C ILE A 28 15.10 -10.24 -3.76
N HIS A 29 13.86 -9.91 -4.15
CA HIS A 29 13.48 -8.57 -4.60
C HIS A 29 13.39 -7.60 -3.41
N GLY A 30 14.53 -7.09 -2.94
CA GLY A 30 14.62 -6.18 -1.80
C GLY A 30 13.79 -4.90 -1.96
N GLN A 31 13.65 -4.40 -3.19
CA GLN A 31 12.78 -3.25 -3.49
C GLN A 31 11.34 -3.49 -3.04
N VAL A 32 10.79 -4.68 -3.28
CA VAL A 32 9.40 -5.02 -2.94
C VAL A 32 9.21 -5.03 -1.42
N PHE A 33 10.17 -5.58 -0.68
CA PHE A 33 10.11 -5.57 0.79
C PHE A 33 10.18 -4.15 1.33
N LEU A 34 11.11 -3.34 0.83
CA LEU A 34 11.30 -1.97 1.30
C LEU A 34 10.07 -1.10 1.05
N THR A 35 9.53 -1.11 -0.18
CA THR A 35 8.31 -0.35 -0.50
C THR A 35 7.12 -0.83 0.32
N SER A 36 6.96 -2.15 0.47
CA SER A 36 5.88 -2.72 1.28
C SER A 36 5.98 -2.32 2.76
N TRP A 37 7.18 -2.34 3.35
CA TRP A 37 7.37 -1.93 4.75
C TRP A 37 7.10 -0.44 4.97
N ILE A 38 7.54 0.42 4.05
CA ILE A 38 7.26 1.86 4.13
C ILE A 38 5.76 2.11 4.08
N LEU A 39 5.06 1.52 3.10
CA LEU A 39 3.62 1.69 2.93
C LEU A 39 2.83 1.11 4.11
N LEU A 40 3.23 -0.07 4.60
CA LEU A 40 2.63 -0.69 5.77
C LEU A 40 2.84 0.18 7.02
N GLY A 41 4.06 0.68 7.24
CA GLY A 41 4.37 1.58 8.34
C GLY A 41 3.55 2.87 8.29
N ALA A 42 3.46 3.49 7.12
CA ALA A 42 2.64 4.69 6.91
C ALA A 42 1.16 4.43 7.20
N LEU A 43 0.63 3.30 6.70
CA LEU A 43 -0.77 2.91 6.94
C LEU A 43 -1.04 2.66 8.44
N LEU A 44 -0.15 1.95 9.13
CA LEU A 44 -0.28 1.70 10.57
C LEU A 44 -0.23 2.99 11.39
N VAL A 45 0.68 3.91 11.05
CA VAL A 45 0.76 5.22 11.70
C VAL A 45 -0.50 6.03 11.46
N PHE A 46 -0.99 6.06 10.21
CA PHE A 46 -2.21 6.77 9.85
C PHE A 46 -3.44 6.28 10.62
N ILE A 47 -3.67 4.96 10.64
CA ILE A 47 -4.77 4.34 11.39
C ILE A 47 -4.59 4.64 12.88
N SER A 48 -3.41 4.43 13.44
CA SER A 48 -3.14 4.64 14.87
C SER A 48 -3.40 6.08 15.30
N ILE A 49 -3.06 7.07 14.47
CA ILE A 49 -3.35 8.48 14.75
C ILE A 49 -4.85 8.74 14.68
N GLY A 50 -5.53 8.25 13.63
CA GLY A 50 -6.95 8.48 13.43
C GLY A 50 -7.86 7.76 14.45
N THR A 51 -7.38 6.70 15.10
CA THR A 51 -8.13 5.98 16.16
C THR A 51 -7.66 6.31 17.57
N LYS A 52 -6.67 7.21 17.75
CA LYS A 52 -6.10 7.50 19.07
C LYS A 52 -7.08 8.17 20.04
N LYS A 53 -7.98 9.01 19.53
CA LYS A 53 -8.95 9.79 20.30
C LYS A 53 -10.29 9.78 19.56
N MET A 54 -11.07 8.73 19.76
CA MET A 54 -12.40 8.64 19.14
C MET A 54 -13.42 9.45 19.93
N GLU A 55 -14.13 10.33 19.23
CA GLU A 55 -15.29 11.07 19.74
C GLU A 55 -16.58 10.43 19.21
N ASN A 56 -17.71 10.62 19.91
CA ASN A 56 -19.01 10.13 19.42
C ASN A 56 -19.45 10.84 18.12
N ASP A 57 -19.11 12.13 18.00
CA ASP A 57 -19.30 12.89 16.76
C ASP A 57 -17.96 12.91 16.02
N PRO A 58 -17.78 12.08 14.96
CA PRO A 58 -16.49 11.89 14.32
C PRO A 58 -16.02 13.16 13.61
N LYS A 59 -14.74 13.51 13.80
CA LYS A 59 -14.12 14.70 13.19
C LYS A 59 -12.77 14.36 12.56
N GLY A 60 -12.41 15.12 11.53
CA GLY A 60 -11.10 15.04 10.88
C GLY A 60 -10.79 13.63 10.35
N LEU A 61 -9.68 13.04 10.83
CA LEU A 61 -9.21 11.73 10.40
C LEU A 61 -10.13 10.58 10.82
N GLN A 62 -10.81 10.70 11.97
CA GLN A 62 -11.77 9.68 12.41
C GLN A 62 -12.91 9.55 11.40
N ASN A 63 -13.45 10.67 10.91
CA ASN A 63 -14.52 10.66 9.91
C ASN A 63 -14.12 9.94 8.61
N LEU A 64 -12.88 10.14 8.15
CA LEU A 64 -12.37 9.43 6.97
C LEU A 64 -12.21 7.92 7.24
N LEU A 65 -11.68 7.54 8.39
CA LEU A 65 -11.52 6.13 8.76
C LEU A 65 -12.86 5.42 8.94
N GLU A 66 -13.84 6.07 9.56
CA GLU A 66 -15.19 5.52 9.72
C GLU A 66 -15.90 5.37 8.38
N PHE A 67 -15.80 6.37 7.50
CA PHE A 67 -16.30 6.25 6.13
C PHE A 67 -15.72 5.04 5.39
N LEU A 68 -14.40 4.86 5.46
CA LEU A 68 -13.73 3.69 4.86
C LEU A 68 -14.17 2.38 5.51
N TRP A 69 -14.30 2.37 6.84
CA TRP A 69 -14.73 1.19 7.59
C TRP A 69 -16.15 0.76 7.25
N ASP A 70 -17.09 1.71 7.12
CA ASP A 70 -18.46 1.43 6.71
C ASP A 70 -18.53 0.98 5.25
N TYR A 71 -17.75 1.57 4.35
CA TYR A 71 -17.63 1.10 2.96
C TYR A 71 -17.16 -0.36 2.88
N ILE A 72 -16.10 -0.71 3.62
CA ILE A 72 -15.57 -2.08 3.68
C ILE A 72 -16.60 -3.02 4.32
N ARG A 73 -17.33 -2.55 5.33
CA ARG A 73 -18.39 -3.31 5.99
C ARG A 73 -19.51 -3.66 5.03
N ASP A 74 -20.00 -2.69 4.27
CA ASP A 74 -21.09 -2.91 3.32
C ASP A 74 -20.65 -3.82 2.17
N LEU A 75 -19.40 -3.68 1.73
CA LEU A 75 -18.79 -4.61 0.78
C LEU A 75 -18.75 -6.04 1.34
N ALA A 76 -18.18 -6.23 2.54
CA ALA A 76 -18.08 -7.54 3.17
C ALA A 76 -19.46 -8.16 3.41
N ARG A 77 -20.42 -7.36 3.89
CA ARG A 77 -21.80 -7.76 4.13
C ARG A 77 -22.48 -8.24 2.86
N THR A 78 -22.32 -7.51 1.76
CA THR A 78 -22.93 -7.84 0.47
C THR A 78 -22.30 -9.08 -0.17
N GLN A 79 -20.97 -9.23 -0.08
CA GLN A 79 -20.24 -10.29 -0.78
C GLN A 79 -20.13 -11.59 0.03
N ILE A 80 -19.95 -11.52 1.35
CA ILE A 80 -19.78 -12.69 2.23
C ILE A 80 -21.10 -13.11 2.87
N GLY A 81 -21.98 -12.15 3.14
CA GLY A 81 -23.30 -12.37 3.72
C GLY A 81 -23.42 -11.90 5.18
N GLU A 82 -24.65 -11.52 5.54
CA GLU A 82 -25.02 -10.89 6.81
C GLU A 82 -24.51 -11.61 8.07
N LYS A 83 -24.54 -12.95 8.05
CA LYS A 83 -24.32 -13.76 9.26
C LYS A 83 -22.86 -13.86 9.66
N VAL A 84 -21.94 -13.69 8.70
CA VAL A 84 -20.52 -14.05 8.87
C VAL A 84 -19.56 -12.93 8.48
N TYR A 85 -20.02 -11.84 7.82
CA TYR A 85 -19.11 -10.80 7.31
C TYR A 85 -18.19 -10.21 8.39
N ARG A 86 -18.66 -10.12 9.64
CA ARG A 86 -17.91 -9.52 10.76
C ARG A 86 -16.59 -10.24 11.02
N ASP A 87 -16.59 -11.57 10.91
CA ASP A 87 -15.39 -12.38 11.13
C ASP A 87 -14.35 -12.16 10.02
N TRP A 88 -14.80 -11.75 8.83
CA TRP A 88 -13.95 -11.47 7.67
C TRP A 88 -13.50 -10.02 7.57
N MET A 89 -14.08 -9.12 8.36
CA MET A 89 -13.76 -7.68 8.32
C MET A 89 -12.26 -7.39 8.50
N PRO A 90 -11.53 -8.00 9.47
CA PRO A 90 -10.11 -7.74 9.62
C PRO A 90 -9.30 -8.14 8.39
N PHE A 91 -9.65 -9.26 7.76
CA PHE A 91 -8.98 -9.75 6.57
C PHE A 91 -9.24 -8.86 5.36
N ILE A 92 -10.53 -8.61 5.06
CA ILE A 92 -10.95 -7.79 3.93
C ILE A 92 -10.42 -6.37 4.07
N GLY A 93 -10.54 -5.77 5.26
CA GLY A 93 -10.07 -4.42 5.51
C GLY A 93 -8.56 -4.28 5.34
N THR A 94 -7.78 -5.22 5.88
CA THR A 94 -6.32 -5.22 5.71
C THR A 94 -5.93 -5.33 4.25
N LEU A 95 -6.52 -6.28 3.53
CA LEU A 95 -6.22 -6.50 2.12
C LEU A 95 -6.62 -5.30 1.26
N PHE A 96 -7.82 -4.75 1.47
CA PHE A 96 -8.32 -3.59 0.75
C PHE A 96 -7.41 -2.38 0.96
N LEU A 97 -7.16 -2.00 2.22
CA LEU A 97 -6.37 -0.82 2.54
C LEU A 97 -4.92 -0.96 2.07
N PHE A 98 -4.32 -2.13 2.24
CA PHE A 98 -2.95 -2.37 1.80
C PHE A 98 -2.82 -2.27 0.27
N VAL A 99 -3.71 -2.91 -0.48
CA VAL A 99 -3.69 -2.86 -1.95
C VAL A 99 -4.01 -1.45 -2.45
N PHE A 100 -5.00 -0.77 -1.85
CA PHE A 100 -5.35 0.60 -2.19
C PHE A 100 -4.16 1.55 -2.02
N VAL A 101 -3.53 1.54 -0.84
CA VAL A 101 -2.36 2.39 -0.56
C VAL A 101 -1.16 1.98 -1.41
N SER A 102 -0.97 0.71 -1.72
CA SER A 102 0.13 0.26 -2.58
C SER A 102 -0.03 0.77 -4.02
N ASN A 103 -1.24 0.69 -4.56
CA ASN A 103 -1.53 1.19 -5.91
C ASN A 103 -1.32 2.71 -5.99
N TRP A 104 -1.86 3.45 -5.03
CA TRP A 104 -1.71 4.91 -4.99
C TRP A 104 -0.27 5.33 -4.66
N GLY A 105 0.41 4.60 -3.79
CA GLY A 105 1.81 4.81 -3.46
C GLY A 105 2.72 4.62 -4.67
N GLY A 106 2.44 3.63 -5.53
CA GLY A 106 3.16 3.45 -6.79
C GLY A 106 2.91 4.56 -7.82
N ALA A 107 1.70 5.13 -7.83
CA ALA A 107 1.32 6.18 -8.78
C ALA A 107 1.74 7.59 -8.34
N LEU A 108 1.67 7.90 -7.04
CA LEU A 108 1.90 9.24 -6.51
C LEU A 108 3.34 9.48 -6.06
N ILE A 109 4.01 8.45 -5.54
CA ILE A 109 5.37 8.61 -5.04
C ILE A 109 6.31 8.25 -6.19
N PRO A 110 7.16 9.18 -6.66
CA PRO A 110 8.12 8.89 -7.71
C PRO A 110 9.25 8.03 -7.14
N TRP A 111 8.99 6.73 -6.97
CA TRP A 111 10.00 5.72 -6.62
C TRP A 111 10.96 5.51 -7.78
N ARG A 112 11.79 6.51 -8.08
CA ARG A 112 12.99 6.34 -8.91
C ARG A 112 14.06 5.70 -8.02
N LEU A 113 13.98 4.39 -7.85
CA LEU A 113 14.99 3.55 -7.20
C LEU A 113 15.77 2.79 -8.27
#